data_AF-A0AAV0VYH1-F1
#
_entry.id   AF-A0AAV0VYH1-F1
#
_cell.length_a   1.000
_cell.length_b   1.000
_cell.length_c   1.000
_cell.angle_alpha   90.00
_cell.angle_beta   90.00
_cell.angle_gamma   90.00
#
_symmetry.space_group_name_H-M   'P 1'
#
loop_
_entity.id
_entity.type
_entity.pdbx_description
1 polymer ?
#
loop_
_entity_poly.entity_id
_entity_poly.type
_entity_poly.pdbx_seq_one_letter_code
_entity_poly.pdbx_strand_id
1 'polypeptide(L)'
;MFGYRFHFVRRFFRRFMKPMSVEEAEAKKALLSKAYFGISLVTFGSVLYQVKQGRLNWVESEGLIPEDEAKLSPAFQYARMLGVEKATVIRIKGTNILGTKEYDKESFDPTQHVLEEENSPKDPERKFLQL
;
A
#
# COMPACT_ATOMS: atom_id res chain seq x y z
N MET A 1 16.56 4.43 -27.56
CA MET A 1 17.12 5.73 -27.12
C MET A 1 16.91 5.89 -25.61
N PHE A 2 17.67 5.14 -24.78
CA PHE A 2 17.61 5.20 -23.30
C PHE A 2 19.01 5.36 -22.66
N GLY A 3 20.05 5.58 -23.49
CA GLY A 3 21.46 5.40 -23.09
C GLY A 3 22.08 6.50 -22.22
N TYR A 4 21.42 7.64 -22.02
CA TYR A 4 22.05 8.83 -21.41
C TYR A 4 21.57 9.17 -19.99
N ARG A 5 20.51 8.53 -19.45
CA ARG A 5 19.94 8.93 -18.15
C ARG A 5 20.68 8.40 -16.91
N PHE A 6 21.53 7.38 -17.05
CA PHE A 6 22.11 6.67 -15.90
C PHE A 6 23.62 6.42 -16.04
N HIS A 7 24.38 7.45 -16.41
CA HIS A 7 25.85 7.34 -16.54
C HIS A 7 26.53 6.88 -15.24
N PHE A 8 26.01 7.28 -14.07
CA PHE A 8 26.55 6.85 -12.78
C PHE A 8 26.37 5.36 -12.54
N VAL A 9 25.23 4.79 -12.94
CA VAL A 9 24.93 3.35 -12.81
C VAL A 9 25.89 2.54 -13.66
N ARG A 10 26.07 2.94 -14.93
CA ARG A 10 27.05 2.31 -15.84
C ARG A 10 28.47 2.41 -15.28
N ARG A 11 28.86 3.56 -14.72
CA ARG A 11 30.19 3.78 -14.11
C ARG A 11 30.38 2.91 -12.87
N PHE A 12 29.35 2.79 -12.02
CA PHE A 12 29.35 1.93 -10.84
C PHE A 12 29.54 0.47 -11.23
N PHE A 13 28.71 -0.07 -12.12
CA PHE A 13 28.83 -1.45 -12.56
C PHE A 13 30.17 -1.74 -13.25
N ARG A 14 30.71 -0.82 -14.06
CA ARG A 14 32.05 -0.99 -14.66
C ARG A 14 33.20 -0.97 -13.66
N ARG A 15 33.03 -0.36 -12.49
CA ARG A 15 34.06 -0.33 -11.43
C ARG A 15 34.14 -1.65 -10.68
N PHE A 16 33.03 -2.38 -10.57
CA PHE A 16 32.94 -3.62 -9.80
C PHE A 16 32.86 -4.89 -10.67
N MET A 17 32.24 -4.82 -11.84
CA MET A 17 32.12 -5.96 -12.75
C MET A 17 33.28 -6.00 -13.73
N LYS A 18 33.93 -7.17 -13.80
CA LYS A 18 34.91 -7.48 -14.85
C LYS A 18 34.18 -7.81 -16.17
N PRO A 19 34.77 -7.47 -17.33
CA PRO A 19 34.24 -7.95 -18.60
C PRO A 19 34.22 -9.49 -18.60
N MET A 20 33.16 -10.06 -19.14
CA MET A 20 32.94 -11.51 -19.23
C MET A 20 32.55 -11.88 -20.65
N SER A 21 32.73 -13.14 -21.02
CA SER A 21 32.27 -13.64 -22.32
C SER A 21 30.74 -13.65 -22.38
N VAL A 22 30.18 -13.72 -23.58
CA VAL A 22 28.72 -13.78 -23.77
C VAL A 22 28.14 -15.04 -23.12
N GLU A 23 28.81 -16.17 -23.28
CA GLU A 23 28.42 -17.46 -22.72
C GLU A 23 28.40 -17.43 -21.18
N GLU A 24 29.42 -16.85 -20.56
CA GLU A 24 29.47 -16.66 -19.10
C GLU A 24 28.35 -15.73 -18.61
N ALA A 25 28.05 -14.67 -19.35
CA ALA A 25 26.98 -13.74 -19.02
C ALA A 25 25.61 -14.42 -19.07
N GLU A 26 25.35 -15.25 -20.07
CA GLU A 26 24.12 -16.02 -20.20
C GLU A 26 23.95 -17.04 -19.07
N ALA A 27 25.01 -17.77 -18.73
CA ALA A 27 24.99 -18.72 -17.62
C ALA A 27 24.68 -18.02 -16.27
N LYS A 28 25.34 -16.88 -16.01
CA LYS A 28 25.09 -16.08 -14.80
C LYS A 28 23.69 -15.50 -14.77
N LYS A 29 23.17 -15.01 -15.90
CA LYS A 29 21.80 -14.53 -16.01
C LYS A 29 20.79 -15.64 -15.70
N ALA A 30 20.98 -16.84 -16.23
CA ALA A 30 20.11 -17.98 -15.96
C ALA A 30 20.11 -18.35 -14.47
N LEU A 31 21.28 -18.35 -13.83
CA LEU A 31 21.41 -18.61 -12.39
C LEU A 31 20.71 -17.54 -11.55
N LEU A 32 20.95 -16.25 -11.84
CA LEU A 32 20.31 -15.14 -11.15
C LEU A 32 18.79 -15.15 -11.34
N SER A 33 18.30 -15.54 -12.53
CA SER A 33 16.87 -15.68 -12.78
C SER A 33 16.23 -16.77 -11.92
N LYS A 34 16.90 -17.92 -11.75
CA LYS A 34 16.42 -19.00 -10.88
C LYS A 34 16.42 -18.58 -9.41
N ALA A 35 17.50 -17.93 -8.97
CA ALA A 35 17.59 -17.40 -7.61
C ALA A 35 16.49 -16.36 -7.33
N TYR A 36 16.29 -15.43 -8.27
CA TYR A 36 15.23 -14.42 -8.20
C TYR A 36 13.85 -15.06 -8.09
N PHE A 37 13.57 -16.08 -8.91
CA PHE A 37 12.30 -16.81 -8.84
C PHE A 37 12.09 -17.48 -7.48
N GLY A 38 13.12 -18.16 -6.95
CA GLY A 38 13.06 -18.80 -5.64
C GLY A 38 12.78 -17.81 -4.50
N ILE A 39 13.50 -16.70 -4.47
CA ILE A 39 13.28 -15.62 -3.47
C ILE A 39 11.88 -15.05 -3.62
N SER A 40 11.45 -14.76 -4.85
CA SER A 40 10.13 -14.21 -5.13
C SER A 40 9.01 -15.13 -4.64
N LEU A 41 9.16 -16.44 -4.84
CA LEU A 41 8.17 -17.42 -4.40
C LEU A 41 8.06 -17.47 -2.87
N VAL A 42 9.20 -17.44 -2.16
CA VAL A 42 9.21 -17.40 -0.69
C VAL A 42 8.56 -16.11 -0.19
N THR A 43 8.95 -14.94 -0.72
CA THR A 43 8.36 -13.66 -0.34
C THR A 43 6.86 -13.62 -0.62
N PHE A 44 6.43 -14.13 -1.78
CA PHE A 44 5.01 -14.24 -2.12
C PHE A 44 4.25 -15.12 -1.11
N GLY A 45 4.80 -16.28 -0.76
CA GLY A 45 4.23 -17.16 0.26
C GLY A 45 4.14 -16.48 1.63
N SER A 46 5.18 -15.73 2.03
CA SER A 46 5.18 -14.95 3.27
C SER A 46 4.08 -13.88 3.27
N VAL A 47 3.86 -13.18 2.16
CA VAL A 47 2.77 -12.20 2.05
C VAL A 47 1.42 -12.90 2.19
N LEU A 48 1.17 -14.00 1.47
CA LEU A 48 -0.07 -14.77 1.60
C LEU A 48 -0.33 -15.25 3.03
N TYR A 49 0.73 -15.66 3.73
CA TYR A 49 0.64 -16.06 5.13
C TYR A 49 0.20 -14.89 6.02
N GLN A 50 0.78 -13.71 5.83
CA GLN A 50 0.38 -12.52 6.59
C GLN A 50 -1.06 -12.09 6.29
N VAL A 51 -1.51 -12.18 5.04
CA VAL A 51 -2.92 -11.94 4.69
C VAL A 51 -3.83 -12.96 5.37
N LYS A 52 -3.47 -14.24 5.40
CA LYS A 52 -4.24 -15.28 6.11
C LYS A 52 -4.36 -15.00 7.62
N GLN A 53 -3.35 -14.37 8.22
CA GLN A 53 -3.36 -13.99 9.64
C GLN A 53 -4.12 -12.69 9.92
N GLY A 54 -4.72 -12.04 8.91
CA GLY A 54 -5.34 -10.73 9.05
C GLY A 54 -4.34 -9.59 9.30
N ARG A 55 -3.06 -9.82 9.00
CA ARG A 55 -1.97 -8.84 9.18
C ARG A 55 -1.64 -8.11 7.88
N LEU A 56 -2.62 -7.94 6.99
CA LEU A 56 -2.44 -7.17 5.75
C LEU A 56 -2.10 -5.71 6.10
N ASN A 57 -2.80 -5.15 7.09
CA ASN A 57 -2.44 -3.88 7.71
C ASN A 57 -1.53 -4.13 8.92
N TRP A 58 -0.22 -4.20 8.67
CA TRP A 58 0.73 -4.51 9.73
C TRP A 58 0.72 -3.48 10.87
N VAL A 59 0.44 -2.20 10.58
CA VAL A 59 0.41 -1.11 11.55
C VAL A 59 -0.73 -1.30 12.55
N GLU A 60 -1.90 -1.72 12.06
CA GLU A 60 -3.05 -2.09 12.89
C GLU A 60 -2.75 -3.34 13.72
N SER A 61 -2.09 -4.34 13.13
CA SER A 61 -1.75 -5.59 13.84
C SER A 61 -0.74 -5.40 14.98
N GLU A 62 0.06 -4.35 14.95
CA GLU A 62 1.05 -4.00 15.99
C GLU A 62 0.46 -3.03 17.04
N GLY A 63 -0.81 -2.64 16.93
CA GLY A 63 -1.47 -1.73 17.87
C GLY A 63 -0.91 -0.30 17.83
N LEU A 64 -0.28 0.08 16.71
CA LEU A 64 0.32 1.41 16.55
C LEU A 64 -0.70 2.48 16.14
N ILE A 65 -1.90 2.06 15.74
CA ILE A 65 -3.01 2.95 15.40
C ILE A 65 -3.92 3.07 16.63
N PRO A 66 -4.28 4.29 17.06
CA PRO A 66 -5.34 4.50 18.04
C PRO A 66 -6.64 3.77 17.63
N GLU A 67 -7.32 3.10 18.57
CA GLU A 67 -8.51 2.30 18.25
C GLU A 67 -9.65 3.13 17.60
N ASP A 68 -9.70 4.43 17.91
CA ASP A 68 -10.63 5.41 17.32
C ASP A 68 -10.28 5.75 15.86
N GLU A 69 -9.02 5.64 15.45
CA GLU A 69 -8.57 5.94 14.09
C GLU A 69 -8.57 4.73 13.17
N ALA A 70 -8.33 3.53 13.70
CA ALA A 70 -8.26 2.29 12.90
C ALA A 70 -9.55 2.05 12.08
N LYS A 71 -10.70 2.45 12.63
CA LYS A 71 -12.01 2.27 11.99
C LYS A 71 -12.41 3.43 11.07
N LEU A 72 -11.66 4.53 11.06
CA LEU A 72 -11.95 5.66 10.19
C LEU A 72 -11.54 5.34 8.75
N SER A 73 -12.30 5.86 7.78
CA SER A 73 -11.85 5.84 6.39
C SER A 73 -10.53 6.62 6.22
N PRO A 74 -9.58 6.15 5.38
CA PRO A 74 -8.28 6.80 5.18
C PRO A 74 -8.37 8.29 4.87
N ALA A 75 -9.40 8.74 4.15
CA ALA A 75 -9.58 10.15 3.83
C ALA A 75 -9.80 11.02 5.09
N PHE A 76 -10.56 10.52 6.06
CA PHE A 76 -10.77 11.20 7.34
C PHE A 76 -9.53 11.11 8.23
N GLN A 77 -8.83 9.97 8.22
CA GLN A 77 -7.53 9.83 8.91
C GLN A 77 -6.53 10.87 8.39
N TYR A 78 -6.41 11.03 7.07
CA TYR A 78 -5.50 12.02 6.47
C TYR A 78 -5.93 13.45 6.75
N ALA A 79 -7.23 13.76 6.71
CA ALA A 79 -7.73 15.10 7.04
C ALA A 79 -7.37 15.48 8.49
N ARG A 80 -7.51 14.54 9.44
CA ARG A 80 -7.11 14.71 10.84
C ARG A 80 -5.60 14.84 11.00
N MET A 81 -4.83 13.94 10.39
CA MET A 81 -3.36 13.93 10.45
C MET A 81 -2.74 15.22 9.88
N LEU A 82 -3.31 15.75 8.79
CA LEU A 82 -2.86 16.98 8.15
C LEU A 82 -3.42 18.25 8.82
N GLY A 83 -4.34 18.11 9.77
CA GLY A 83 -4.95 19.23 10.50
C GLY A 83 -5.84 20.12 9.63
N VAL A 84 -6.47 19.56 8.59
CA VAL A 84 -7.35 20.31 7.69
C VAL A 84 -8.58 20.80 8.46
N GLU A 85 -8.98 22.06 8.28
CA GLU A 85 -10.13 22.63 8.98
C GLU A 85 -11.47 22.13 8.43
N LYS A 86 -11.64 22.21 7.11
CA LYS A 86 -12.84 21.74 6.40
C LYS A 86 -12.46 21.00 5.13
N ALA A 87 -13.06 19.84 4.88
CA ALA A 87 -12.81 19.06 3.69
C ALA A 87 -14.07 18.38 3.18
N THR A 88 -14.16 18.20 1.86
CA THR A 88 -15.20 17.38 1.24
C THR A 88 -14.59 16.03 0.86
N VAL A 89 -15.01 14.97 1.54
CA VAL A 89 -14.56 13.60 1.30
C VAL A 89 -15.48 12.95 0.29
N ILE A 90 -14.94 12.63 -0.89
CA ILE A 90 -15.68 11.96 -1.97
C ILE A 90 -15.17 10.53 -2.10
N ARG A 91 -16.08 9.55 -1.99
CA ARG A 91 -15.75 8.13 -2.19
C ARG A 91 -16.07 7.75 -3.63
N ILE A 92 -15.05 7.31 -4.37
CA ILE A 92 -15.17 6.88 -5.77
C ILE A 92 -14.81 5.40 -5.87
N LYS A 93 -15.61 4.62 -6.59
CA LYS A 93 -15.29 3.22 -6.93
C LYS A 93 -15.47 3.01 -8.43
N GLY A 94 -14.37 2.72 -9.12
CA GLY A 94 -14.35 2.63 -10.57
C GLY A 94 -14.77 3.96 -11.19
N THR A 95 -15.87 3.96 -11.93
CA THR A 95 -16.45 5.17 -12.56
C THR A 95 -17.60 5.80 -11.76
N ASN A 96 -17.99 5.21 -10.61
CA ASN A 96 -19.14 5.64 -9.83
C ASN A 96 -18.72 6.40 -8.56
N ILE A 97 -19.43 7.50 -8.26
CA ILE A 97 -19.32 8.21 -6.98
C ILE A 97 -20.28 7.52 -6.00
N LEU A 98 -19.72 6.93 -4.93
CA LEU A 98 -20.48 6.19 -3.93
C LEU A 98 -21.10 7.10 -2.86
N GLY A 99 -20.45 8.24 -2.59
CA GLY A 99 -20.96 9.20 -1.63
C GLY A 99 -20.02 10.36 -1.43
N THR A 100 -20.59 11.45 -0.92
CA THR A 100 -19.87 12.66 -0.53
C THR A 100 -20.21 12.94 0.93
N LYS A 101 -19.20 13.22 1.74
CA LYS A 101 -19.35 13.62 3.14
C LYS A 101 -18.51 14.87 3.40
N GLU A 102 -18.99 15.71 4.30
CA GLU A 102 -18.24 16.86 4.76
C GLU A 102 -17.50 16.50 6.05
N TYR A 103 -16.28 17.01 6.16
CA TYR A 103 -15.42 16.93 7.33
C TYR A 103 -15.24 18.35 7.85
N ASP A 104 -15.49 18.53 9.15
CA ASP A 104 -15.20 19.77 9.88
C ASP A 104 -14.49 19.40 11.18
N LYS A 105 -13.28 19.91 11.38
CA LYS A 105 -12.41 19.57 12.50
C LYS A 105 -13.05 19.85 13.86
N GLU A 106 -13.87 20.90 13.98
CA GLU A 106 -14.45 21.32 15.25
C GLU A 106 -15.60 20.42 15.70
N SER A 107 -16.37 19.88 14.75
CA SER A 107 -17.55 19.07 15.03
C SER A 107 -17.34 17.56 14.83
N PHE A 108 -16.17 17.14 14.39
CA PHE A 108 -15.92 15.74 14.04
C PHE A 108 -15.66 14.88 15.28
N ASP A 109 -16.62 14.01 15.60
CA ASP A 109 -16.45 12.90 16.54
C ASP A 109 -16.17 11.59 15.78
N PRO A 110 -14.95 11.02 15.89
CA PRO A 110 -14.59 9.75 15.26
C PRO A 110 -15.56 8.62 15.57
N THR A 111 -16.07 8.54 16.81
CA THR A 111 -16.89 7.42 17.27
C THR A 111 -18.26 7.43 16.61
N GLN A 112 -18.88 8.62 16.54
CA GLN A 112 -20.18 8.79 15.88
C GLN A 112 -20.07 8.54 14.38
N HIS A 113 -19.01 9.04 13.75
CA HIS A 113 -18.79 8.85 12.31
C HIS A 113 -18.62 7.36 11.94
N VAL A 114 -17.90 6.58 12.77
CA VAL A 114 -17.77 5.13 12.58
C VAL A 114 -19.13 4.43 12.69
N LEU A 115 -19.94 4.78 13.70
CA LEU A 115 -21.29 4.21 13.86
C LEU A 115 -22.22 4.55 12.70
N GLU A 116 -22.14 5.78 12.17
CA GLU A 116 -22.90 6.17 10.98
C GLU A 116 -22.46 5.38 9.73
N GLU A 117 -21.17 5.10 9.58
CA GLU A 117 -20.66 4.28 8.48
C GLU A 117 -21.08 2.82 8.59
N GLU A 118 -20.99 2.22 9.78
CA GLU A 118 -21.41 0.83 10.02
C GLU A 118 -22.91 0.62 9.76
N ASN A 119 -23.74 1.62 10.10
CA ASN A 119 -25.19 1.56 9.94
C ASN A 119 -25.69 2.02 8.56
N SER A 120 -24.81 2.55 7.70
CA SER A 120 -25.22 3.09 6.41
C SER A 120 -25.68 1.97 5.45
N PRO A 121 -26.90 2.05 4.88
CA PRO A 121 -27.40 1.06 3.92
C PRO A 121 -26.75 1.19 2.52
N LYS A 122 -25.91 2.22 2.30
CA LYS A 122 -25.31 2.54 0.99
C LYS A 122 -24.03 1.76 0.66
N ASP A 123 -23.49 0.95 1.58
CA ASP A 123 -22.23 0.23 1.34
C ASP A 123 -22.46 -1.27 1.05
N PRO A 124 -22.41 -1.71 -0.23
CA PRO A 124 -22.52 -3.12 -0.58
C PRO A 124 -21.26 -3.95 -0.25
N GLU A 125 -20.14 -3.33 0.18
CA GLU A 125 -18.91 -4.05 0.53
C GLU A 125 -18.48 -3.79 1.97
N ARG A 126 -19.28 -4.34 2.90
CA ARG A 126 -18.97 -4.54 4.33
C ARG A 126 -17.72 -5.39 4.64
N LYS A 127 -16.76 -5.55 3.71
CA LYS A 127 -15.70 -6.57 3.80
C LYS A 127 -14.26 -6.07 3.72
N PHE A 128 -14.00 -4.77 3.68
CA PHE A 128 -12.62 -4.28 3.82
C PHE A 128 -12.16 -4.18 5.28
N LEU A 129 -13.09 -4.28 6.24
CA LEU A 129 -12.82 -4.33 7.69
C LEU A 129 -12.95 -5.76 8.28
N GLN A 130 -13.06 -6.78 7.43
CA GLN A 130 -13.13 -8.20 7.85
C GLN A 130 -12.01 -9.06 7.23
N LEU A 131 -10.84 -8.47 6.98
CA LEU A 131 -9.64 -9.21 6.61
C LEU A 131 -8.63 -9.17 7.73
#